data_AF-A0A7C6A1M4-F1
#
_entry.id   AF-A0A7C6A1M4-F1
#
_cell.length_a   1.000
_cell.length_b   1.000
_cell.length_c   1.000
_cell.angle_alpha   90.00
_cell.angle_beta   90.00
_cell.angle_gamma   90.00
#
_symmetry.space_group_name_H-M   'P 1'
#
loop_
_entity.id
_entity.type
_entity.pdbx_description
1 polymer ?
#
loop_
_entity_poly.entity_id
_entity_poly.type
_entity_poly.pdbx_seq_one_letter_code
_entity_poly.pdbx_strand_id
1 'polypeptide(L)'
;MQVHSRSPRESPEAICARVFRELRPRTPLPEIHVSFRPYAGVNSFAQWVEGRLELRISDVLEAAPAPVLEALIHILLGKLFRKPVARRYLHRYRLYLNRRDVQRTVELLRGWRGRKFVSAPQGQYYNLEEIFDELNQRFFGGLLVRPRLGWSRQASRTTLGHWDPSHNTIVISKILDDARVPRLALEYILFHEMLHLEFPAQARGAQRRLHTSEFRKAERTFPGHTQARQMLKRLLA
;
A
#
# COMPACT_ATOMS: atom_id res chain seq x y z
N MET A 1 45.60 -18.55 6.89
CA MET A 1 45.41 -17.18 7.42
C MET A 1 44.58 -16.37 6.44
N GLN A 2 43.26 -16.30 6.62
CA GLN A 2 42.40 -15.27 6.01
C GLN A 2 41.31 -14.95 7.03
N VAL A 3 41.49 -13.82 7.73
CA VAL A 3 40.52 -13.27 8.66
C VAL A 3 39.56 -12.44 7.83
N HIS A 4 38.38 -12.99 7.52
CA HIS A 4 37.27 -12.16 7.06
C HIS A 4 36.76 -11.35 8.26
N SER A 5 37.28 -10.13 8.40
CA SER A 5 36.76 -9.12 9.32
C SER A 5 35.34 -8.73 8.88
N ARG A 6 34.33 -9.48 9.34
CA ARG A 6 32.95 -8.98 9.38
C ARG A 6 32.93 -7.86 10.42
N SER A 7 32.83 -6.60 9.99
CA SER A 7 32.44 -5.53 10.91
C SER A 7 31.19 -5.96 11.68
N PRO A 8 31.13 -5.79 13.01
CA PRO A 8 29.96 -6.18 13.77
C PRO A 8 28.77 -5.38 13.24
N ARG A 9 27.74 -6.08 12.73
CA ARG A 9 26.49 -5.43 12.35
C ARG A 9 25.90 -4.86 13.64
N GLU A 10 25.72 -3.54 13.70
CA GLU A 10 25.03 -2.87 14.80
C GLU A 10 23.65 -3.54 14.99
N SER A 11 23.32 -3.95 16.22
CA SER A 11 22.02 -4.58 16.47
C SER A 11 20.87 -3.57 16.28
N PRO A 12 19.65 -4.02 15.94
CA PRO A 12 18.47 -3.16 15.87
C PRO A 12 18.25 -2.33 17.15
N GLU A 13 18.48 -2.93 18.32
CA GLU A 13 18.38 -2.28 19.63
C GLU A 13 19.44 -1.18 19.80
N ALA A 14 20.68 -1.43 19.35
CA ALA A 14 21.75 -0.43 19.42
C ALA A 14 21.45 0.78 18.50
N ILE A 15 20.99 0.52 17.26
CA ILE A 15 20.52 1.57 16.36
C ILE A 15 19.38 2.36 17.02
N CYS A 16 18.43 1.67 17.64
CA CYS A 16 17.29 2.30 18.29
C CYS A 16 17.71 3.16 19.49
N ALA A 17 18.63 2.68 20.32
CA ALA A 17 19.16 3.43 21.43
C ALA A 17 19.84 4.73 20.99
N ARG A 18 20.62 4.68 19.90
CA ARG A 18 21.27 5.85 19.32
C ARG A 18 20.24 6.87 18.83
N VAL A 19 19.26 6.44 18.04
CA VAL A 19 18.18 7.32 17.56
C VAL A 19 17.35 7.89 18.71
N PHE A 20 17.08 7.10 19.76
CA PHE A 20 16.36 7.57 20.94
C PHE A 20 17.11 8.71 21.63
N ARG A 21 18.43 8.56 21.84
CA ARG A 21 19.27 9.61 22.46
C ARG A 21 19.30 10.89 21.64
N GLU A 22 19.29 10.78 20.31
CA GLU A 22 19.20 11.95 19.43
C GLU A 22 17.86 12.68 19.58
N LEU A 23 16.74 11.96 19.65
CA LEU A 23 15.40 12.55 19.74
C LEU A 23 15.01 13.02 21.15
N ARG A 24 15.56 12.38 22.18
CA ARG A 24 15.27 12.64 23.60
C ARG A 24 16.55 12.62 24.46
N PRO A 25 17.50 13.55 24.26
CA PRO A 25 18.81 13.52 24.91
C PRO A 25 18.79 13.63 26.44
N ARG A 26 17.73 14.23 27.00
CA ARG A 26 17.56 14.42 28.46
C ARG A 26 16.76 13.30 29.13
N THR A 27 16.27 12.33 28.37
CA THR A 27 15.47 11.22 28.92
C THR A 27 16.39 10.00 29.11
N PRO A 28 16.36 9.33 30.28
CA PRO A 28 17.08 8.08 30.46
C PRO A 28 16.74 7.08 29.37
N LEU A 29 17.73 6.28 28.96
CA LEU A 29 17.51 5.25 27.96
C LEU A 29 16.59 4.17 28.56
N PRO A 30 15.38 3.93 27.99
CA PRO A 30 14.52 2.87 28.46
C PRO A 30 15.09 1.51 28.06
N GLU A 31 14.50 0.45 28.61
CA GLU A 31 14.64 -0.87 27.99
C GLU A 31 14.06 -0.82 26.57
N ILE A 32 14.81 -1.32 25.59
CA ILE A 32 14.43 -1.32 24.18
C ILE A 32 14.31 -2.76 23.72
N HIS A 33 13.16 -3.08 23.13
CA HIS A 33 12.92 -4.37 22.51
C HIS A 33 12.53 -4.19 21.05
N VAL A 34 13.31 -4.76 20.12
CA VAL A 34 12.97 -4.78 18.70
C VAL A 34 12.64 -6.22 18.29
N SER A 35 11.48 -6.41 17.68
CA SER A 35 11.08 -7.72 17.16
C SER A 35 10.67 -7.64 15.69
N PHE A 36 11.11 -8.61 14.91
CA PHE A 36 10.65 -8.83 13.54
C PHE A 36 9.45 -9.78 13.55
N ARG A 37 8.36 -9.39 12.91
CA ARG A 37 7.08 -10.09 12.94
C ARG A 37 6.62 -10.43 11.52
N PRO A 38 5.97 -11.59 11.31
CA PRO A 38 5.55 -12.06 9.99
C PRO A 38 4.28 -11.34 9.51
N TYR A 39 4.37 -10.02 9.34
CA TYR A 39 3.29 -9.23 8.78
C TYR A 39 3.12 -9.52 7.28
N ALA A 40 1.90 -9.34 6.78
CA ALA A 40 1.61 -9.49 5.34
C ALA A 40 2.27 -8.40 4.48
N GLY A 41 2.72 -7.29 5.07
CA GLY A 41 3.44 -6.23 4.36
C GLY A 41 4.45 -5.55 5.26
N VAL A 42 4.92 -4.36 4.86
CA VAL A 42 5.98 -3.60 5.54
C VAL A 42 5.50 -2.83 6.79
N ASN A 43 4.44 -3.33 7.43
CA ASN A 43 3.87 -2.71 8.62
C ASN A 43 4.91 -2.69 9.74
N SER A 44 5.06 -1.54 10.39
CA SER A 44 6.00 -1.37 11.50
C SER A 44 5.41 -0.39 12.51
N PHE A 45 5.61 -0.68 13.79
CA PHE A 45 5.02 0.05 14.90
C PHE A 45 6.06 0.30 15.98
N ALA A 46 5.96 1.45 16.64
CA ALA A 46 6.68 1.73 17.88
C ALA A 46 5.66 2.17 18.93
N GLN A 47 5.84 1.69 20.15
CA GLN A 47 4.95 1.99 21.26
C GLN A 47 5.75 2.09 22.56
N TRP A 48 5.22 2.86 23.50
CA TRP A 48 5.69 2.90 24.88
C TRP A 48 4.76 2.04 25.73
N VAL A 49 5.29 1.02 26.38
CA VAL A 49 4.51 0.05 27.19
C VAL A 49 5.26 -0.12 28.51
N GLU A 50 4.62 0.12 29.65
CA GLU A 50 5.21 -0.20 30.98
C GLU A 50 6.65 0.32 31.22
N GLY A 51 7.00 1.48 30.65
CA GLY A 51 8.36 2.06 30.79
C GLY A 51 9.40 1.51 29.81
N ARG A 52 9.04 0.54 28.96
CA ARG A 52 9.87 0.03 27.86
C ARG A 52 9.42 0.57 26.50
N LEU A 53 10.39 0.67 25.60
CA LEU A 53 10.18 1.06 24.21
C LEU A 53 10.17 -0.19 23.33
N GLU A 54 9.01 -0.52 22.77
CA GLU A 54 8.84 -1.70 21.92
C GLU A 54 8.69 -1.29 20.45
N LEU A 55 9.47 -1.94 19.58
CA LEU A 55 9.36 -1.84 18.14
C LEU A 55 8.98 -3.21 17.57
N ARG A 56 7.89 -3.22 16.79
CA ARG A 56 7.44 -4.38 16.02
C ARG A 56 7.58 -4.05 14.55
N ILE A 57 8.53 -4.68 13.88
CA ILE A 57 8.91 -4.39 12.50
C ILE A 57 8.54 -5.59 11.62
N SER A 58 8.12 -5.34 10.39
CA SER A 58 7.92 -6.40 9.40
C SER A 58 9.22 -7.18 9.16
N ASP A 59 9.15 -8.50 9.19
CA ASP A 59 10.28 -9.40 8.90
C ASP A 59 10.89 -9.22 7.50
N VAL A 60 10.15 -8.64 6.55
CA VAL A 60 10.71 -8.20 5.26
C VAL A 60 11.89 -7.24 5.41
N LEU A 61 11.93 -6.50 6.52
CA LEU A 61 12.97 -5.52 6.81
C LEU A 61 14.09 -6.08 7.68
N GLU A 62 14.04 -7.36 8.06
CA GLU A 62 15.07 -7.99 8.89
C GLU A 62 16.44 -8.00 8.19
N ALA A 63 16.45 -8.26 6.88
CA ALA A 63 17.66 -8.21 6.06
C ALA A 63 18.00 -6.79 5.57
N ALA A 64 17.26 -5.76 5.97
CA ALA A 64 17.49 -4.41 5.48
C ALA A 64 18.85 -3.87 5.98
N PRO A 65 19.59 -3.12 5.15
CA PRO A 65 20.83 -2.49 5.58
C PRO A 65 20.60 -1.56 6.78
N ALA A 66 21.57 -1.51 7.72
CA ALA A 66 21.47 -0.70 8.94
C ALA A 66 21.03 0.77 8.69
N PRO A 67 21.51 1.49 7.65
CA PRO A 67 21.03 2.84 7.37
C PRO A 67 19.54 2.94 7.04
N VAL A 68 18.93 1.88 6.49
CA VAL A 68 17.49 1.79 6.19
C VAL A 68 16.71 1.52 7.47
N LEU A 69 17.20 0.61 8.31
CA LEU A 69 16.58 0.33 9.62
C LEU A 69 16.62 1.56 10.53
N GLU A 70 17.75 2.26 10.59
CA GLU A 70 17.89 3.55 11.29
C GLU A 70 16.87 4.57 10.77
N ALA A 71 16.71 4.68 9.45
CA ALA A 71 15.74 5.58 8.85
C ALA A 71 14.30 5.22 9.24
N LEU A 72 13.95 3.94 9.27
CA LEU A 72 12.65 3.49 9.78
C LEU A 72 12.47 3.86 11.25
N ILE A 73 13.48 3.63 12.10
CA ILE A 73 13.42 3.95 13.52
C ILE A 73 13.22 5.45 13.75
N HIS A 74 13.92 6.33 13.03
CA HIS A 74 13.67 7.77 13.09
C HIS A 74 12.21 8.12 12.74
N ILE A 75 11.64 7.47 11.72
CA ILE A 75 10.25 7.68 11.32
C ILE A 75 9.30 7.22 12.44
N LEU A 76 9.51 6.04 13.02
CA LEU A 76 8.66 5.46 14.05
C LEU A 76 8.71 6.27 15.35
N LEU A 77 9.92 6.57 15.84
CA LEU A 77 10.11 7.34 17.08
C LEU A 77 9.72 8.80 16.91
N GLY A 78 9.97 9.40 15.74
CA GLY A 78 9.48 10.74 15.42
C GLY A 78 7.96 10.82 15.50
N LYS A 79 7.24 9.81 14.98
CA LYS A 79 5.77 9.72 15.13
C LYS A 79 5.35 9.52 16.59
N LEU A 80 5.97 8.57 17.29
CA LEU A 80 5.64 8.25 18.69
C LEU A 80 5.80 9.46 19.61
N PHE A 81 6.90 10.21 19.44
CA PHE A 81 7.21 11.39 20.26
C PHE A 81 6.78 12.72 19.64
N ARG A 82 6.02 12.69 18.53
CA ARG A 82 5.55 13.87 17.80
C ARG A 82 6.69 14.86 17.45
N LYS A 83 7.84 14.35 17.06
CA LYS A 83 9.03 15.11 16.62
C LYS A 83 9.10 15.16 15.10
N PRO A 84 9.62 16.26 14.51
CA PRO A 84 9.82 16.35 13.07
C PRO A 84 10.82 15.29 12.60
N VAL A 85 10.52 14.61 11.50
CA VAL A 85 11.39 13.61 10.88
C VAL A 85 12.07 14.24 9.66
N ALA A 86 13.41 14.24 9.65
CA ALA A 86 14.17 14.78 8.52
C ALA A 86 13.84 14.04 7.21
N ARG A 87 13.72 14.79 6.11
CA ARG A 87 13.33 14.26 4.78
C ARG A 87 14.24 13.12 4.29
N ARG A 88 15.53 13.14 4.66
CA ARG A 88 16.51 12.10 4.31
C ARG A 88 16.12 10.70 4.76
N TYR A 89 15.49 10.55 5.94
CA TYR A 89 15.09 9.25 6.46
C TYR A 89 13.90 8.70 5.67
N LEU A 90 12.88 9.53 5.41
CA LEU A 90 11.77 9.17 4.54
C LEU A 90 12.23 8.80 3.13
N HIS A 91 13.17 9.56 2.57
CA HIS A 91 13.73 9.30 1.24
C HIS A 91 14.47 7.96 1.20
N ARG A 92 15.38 7.70 2.14
CA ARG A 92 16.15 6.46 2.20
C ARG A 92 15.26 5.23 2.40
N TYR A 93 14.30 5.32 3.32
CA TYR A 93 13.34 4.23 3.56
C TYR A 93 12.52 3.92 2.30
N ARG A 94 11.99 4.96 1.63
CA ARG A 94 11.23 4.80 0.38
C ARG A 94 12.06 4.25 -0.77
N LEU A 95 13.31 4.67 -0.92
CA LEU A 95 14.22 4.12 -1.94
C LEU A 95 14.37 2.61 -1.78
N TYR A 96 14.60 2.13 -0.56
CA TYR A 96 14.73 0.71 -0.29
C TYR A 96 13.44 -0.06 -0.60
N LEU A 97 12.30 0.44 -0.11
CA LEU A 97 10.99 -0.18 -0.37
C LEU A 97 10.59 -0.18 -1.86
N ASN A 98 11.14 0.74 -2.67
CA ASN A 98 10.86 0.82 -4.09
C ASN A 98 11.78 -0.06 -4.95
N ARG A 99 12.75 -0.77 -4.36
CA ARG A 99 13.55 -1.74 -5.11
C ARG A 99 12.68 -2.90 -5.59
N ARG A 100 12.91 -3.35 -6.83
CA ARG A 100 12.10 -4.40 -7.47
C ARG A 100 12.07 -5.71 -6.69
N ASP A 101 13.21 -6.12 -6.13
CA ASP A 101 13.35 -7.34 -5.31
C ASP A 101 12.56 -7.25 -4.00
N VAL A 102 12.63 -6.11 -3.31
CA VAL A 102 11.86 -5.86 -2.09
C VAL A 102 10.36 -5.82 -2.39
N GLN A 103 9.94 -5.12 -3.45
CA GLN A 103 8.54 -5.05 -3.86
C GLN A 103 7.96 -6.43 -4.18
N ARG A 104 8.68 -7.22 -4.99
CA ARG A 104 8.27 -8.60 -5.30
C ARG A 104 8.12 -9.44 -4.04
N THR A 105 9.06 -9.33 -3.10
CA THR A 105 8.99 -10.05 -1.82
C THR A 105 7.75 -9.63 -1.02
N VAL A 106 7.47 -8.32 -0.92
CA VAL A 106 6.28 -7.81 -0.23
C VAL A 106 4.99 -8.28 -0.90
N GLU A 107 4.92 -8.24 -2.23
CA GLU A 107 3.75 -8.70 -3.00
C GLU A 107 3.48 -10.19 -2.79
N LEU A 108 4.52 -11.03 -2.84
CA LEU A 108 4.41 -12.44 -2.53
C LEU A 108 3.91 -12.66 -1.11
N LEU A 109 4.52 -12.03 -0.10
CA LEU A 109 4.10 -12.20 1.29
C LEU A 109 2.69 -11.68 1.56
N ARG A 110 2.23 -10.65 0.83
CA ARG A 110 0.83 -10.20 0.87
C ARG A 110 -0.12 -11.26 0.37
N GLY A 111 0.22 -11.96 -0.72
CA GLY A 111 -0.58 -13.08 -1.23
C GLY A 111 -0.59 -14.28 -0.29
N TRP A 112 0.56 -14.61 0.31
CA TRP A 112 0.70 -15.80 1.15
C TRP A 112 0.15 -15.63 2.56
N ARG A 113 0.37 -14.46 3.19
CA ARG A 113 -0.02 -14.18 4.58
C ARG A 113 -1.27 -13.33 4.69
N GLY A 114 -1.63 -12.61 3.62
CA GLY A 114 -2.86 -11.81 3.58
C GLY A 114 -4.07 -12.69 3.33
N ARG A 115 -5.07 -12.62 4.21
CA ARG A 115 -6.40 -13.15 3.91
C ARG A 115 -7.19 -12.05 3.20
N LYS A 116 -7.24 -12.04 1.88
CA LYS A 116 -8.15 -11.15 1.16
C LYS A 116 -9.51 -11.83 1.01
N PHE A 117 -10.47 -11.39 1.83
CA PHE A 117 -11.87 -11.73 1.59
C PHE A 117 -12.37 -10.89 0.42
N VAL A 118 -12.73 -11.56 -0.67
CA VAL A 118 -13.37 -10.99 -1.85
C VAL A 118 -14.76 -11.60 -1.89
N SER A 119 -15.79 -10.77 -1.77
CA SER A 119 -17.16 -11.28 -1.94
C SER A 119 -17.43 -11.64 -3.40
N ALA A 120 -18.57 -12.28 -3.67
CA ALA A 120 -18.95 -12.63 -5.04
C ALA A 120 -19.03 -11.38 -5.94
N PRO A 121 -18.82 -11.53 -7.25
CA PRO A 121 -18.98 -10.44 -8.22
C PRO A 121 -20.44 -10.00 -8.39
N GLN A 122 -21.39 -10.89 -8.09
CA GLN A 122 -22.82 -10.56 -8.06
C GLN A 122 -23.16 -9.73 -6.82
N GLY A 123 -23.59 -8.49 -7.06
CA GLY A 123 -24.18 -7.61 -6.06
C GLY A 123 -25.69 -7.78 -5.94
N GLN A 124 -26.33 -6.89 -5.21
CA GLN A 124 -27.79 -6.80 -5.13
C GLN A 124 -28.40 -6.20 -6.40
N TYR A 125 -27.72 -5.23 -7.03
CA TYR A 125 -28.23 -4.50 -8.19
C TYR A 125 -27.34 -4.66 -9.43
N TYR A 126 -26.04 -4.89 -9.25
CA TYR A 126 -25.09 -4.98 -10.35
C TYR A 126 -24.23 -6.24 -10.30
N ASN A 127 -23.93 -6.79 -11.48
CA ASN A 127 -22.93 -7.83 -11.64
C ASN A 127 -21.61 -7.24 -12.16
N LEU A 128 -20.53 -7.35 -11.38
CA LEU A 128 -19.23 -6.80 -11.76
C LEU A 128 -18.59 -7.51 -12.96
N GLU A 129 -18.88 -8.80 -13.18
CA GLU A 129 -18.31 -9.56 -14.31
C GLU A 129 -18.90 -9.09 -15.63
N GLU A 130 -20.22 -8.89 -15.69
CA GLU A 130 -20.90 -8.38 -16.88
C GLU A 130 -20.36 -7.00 -17.27
N ILE A 131 -20.28 -6.09 -16.30
CA ILE A 131 -19.77 -4.74 -16.53
C ILE A 131 -18.28 -4.79 -16.93
N PHE A 132 -17.47 -5.66 -16.30
CA PHE A 132 -16.07 -5.83 -16.68
C PHE A 132 -15.95 -6.25 -18.14
N ASP A 133 -16.73 -7.23 -18.58
CA ASP A 133 -16.66 -7.75 -19.95
C ASP A 133 -17.04 -6.70 -20.99
N GLU A 134 -18.12 -5.95 -20.74
CA GLU A 134 -18.54 -4.84 -21.59
C GLU A 134 -17.43 -3.77 -21.71
N LEU A 135 -16.84 -3.39 -20.59
CA LEU A 135 -15.72 -2.43 -20.57
C LEU A 135 -14.48 -2.99 -21.25
N ASN A 136 -14.18 -4.28 -21.06
CA ASN A 136 -13.02 -4.95 -21.66
C ASN A 136 -13.15 -4.95 -23.18
N GLN A 137 -14.32 -5.29 -23.71
CA GLN A 137 -14.59 -5.24 -25.14
C GLN A 137 -14.48 -3.82 -25.70
N ARG A 138 -15.09 -2.84 -25.02
CA ARG A 138 -15.19 -1.46 -25.50
C ARG A 138 -13.86 -0.70 -25.48
N PHE A 139 -13.04 -0.88 -24.45
CA PHE A 139 -11.86 -0.05 -24.22
C PHE A 139 -10.54 -0.79 -24.39
N PHE A 140 -10.53 -2.11 -24.24
CA PHE A 140 -9.32 -2.92 -24.23
C PHE A 140 -9.33 -4.01 -25.31
N GLY A 141 -10.31 -3.97 -26.22
CA GLY A 141 -10.43 -4.94 -27.33
C GLY A 141 -10.63 -6.38 -26.86
N GLY A 142 -11.11 -6.59 -25.63
CA GLY A 142 -11.26 -7.92 -25.03
C GLY A 142 -9.95 -8.57 -24.58
N LEU A 143 -8.83 -7.83 -24.56
CA LEU A 143 -7.51 -8.40 -24.31
C LEU A 143 -7.15 -8.55 -22.83
N LEU A 144 -7.89 -7.89 -21.92
CA LEU A 144 -7.61 -8.04 -20.49
C LEU A 144 -8.11 -9.39 -19.99
N VAL A 145 -7.21 -10.15 -19.36
CA VAL A 145 -7.58 -11.33 -18.59
C VAL A 145 -8.36 -10.88 -17.36
N ARG A 146 -9.59 -11.40 -17.19
CA ARG A 146 -10.45 -11.02 -16.08
C ARG A 146 -9.79 -11.36 -14.74
N PRO A 147 -9.51 -10.37 -13.88
CA PRO A 147 -9.06 -10.63 -12.52
C PRO A 147 -10.23 -11.19 -11.70
N ARG A 148 -9.97 -11.65 -10.48
CA ARG A 148 -11.07 -11.91 -9.54
C ARG A 148 -11.80 -10.59 -9.26
N LEU A 149 -13.12 -10.60 -9.35
CA LEU A 149 -13.97 -9.44 -9.09
C LEU A 149 -14.78 -9.69 -7.83
N GLY A 150 -15.06 -8.63 -7.08
CA GLY A 150 -15.95 -8.74 -5.94
C GLY A 150 -16.24 -7.41 -5.25
N TRP A 151 -17.32 -7.41 -4.48
CA TRP A 151 -17.68 -6.27 -3.66
C TRP A 151 -16.88 -6.26 -2.35
N SER A 152 -16.65 -5.06 -1.81
CA SER A 152 -16.11 -4.90 -0.45
C SER A 152 -17.10 -5.44 0.58
N ARG A 153 -16.59 -5.89 1.74
CA ARG A 153 -17.44 -6.38 2.84
C ARG A 153 -18.35 -5.29 3.41
N GLN A 154 -17.83 -4.06 3.49
CA GLN A 154 -18.51 -2.90 4.04
C GLN A 154 -18.47 -1.77 3.02
N ALA A 155 -19.51 -0.93 3.03
CA ALA A 155 -19.53 0.30 2.24
C ALA A 155 -18.40 1.24 2.71
N SER A 156 -17.50 1.59 1.79
CA SER A 156 -16.42 2.55 2.02
C SER A 156 -16.63 3.79 1.17
N ARG A 157 -16.53 4.95 1.79
CA ARG A 157 -16.56 6.27 1.14
C ARG A 157 -15.17 6.78 0.74
N THR A 158 -14.12 6.18 1.29
CA THR A 158 -12.72 6.61 1.09
C THR A 158 -12.00 5.78 0.04
N THR A 159 -12.46 4.56 -0.23
CA THR A 159 -11.92 3.68 -1.27
C THR A 159 -13.09 3.08 -2.02
N LEU A 160 -13.36 3.61 -3.21
CA LEU A 160 -14.48 3.20 -4.05
C LEU A 160 -14.16 1.99 -4.93
N GLY A 161 -12.90 1.83 -5.29
CA GLY A 161 -12.36 0.70 -6.02
C GLY A 161 -10.88 0.55 -5.70
N HIS A 162 -10.36 -0.67 -5.79
CA HIS A 162 -8.93 -0.90 -5.85
C HIS A 162 -8.60 -2.23 -6.53
N TRP A 163 -7.63 -2.20 -7.44
CA TRP A 163 -6.92 -3.38 -7.89
C TRP A 163 -5.81 -3.78 -6.91
N ASP A 164 -5.71 -5.07 -6.60
CA ASP A 164 -4.64 -5.67 -5.81
C ASP A 164 -3.81 -6.63 -6.67
N PRO A 165 -2.55 -6.29 -6.97
CA PRO A 165 -1.66 -7.15 -7.75
C PRO A 165 -1.40 -8.50 -7.06
N SER A 166 -1.36 -8.51 -5.72
CA SER A 166 -0.96 -9.70 -4.93
C SER A 166 -1.93 -10.87 -5.08
N HIS A 167 -3.19 -10.58 -5.37
CA HIS A 167 -4.27 -11.57 -5.53
C HIS A 167 -4.92 -11.52 -6.91
N ASN A 168 -4.37 -10.73 -7.84
CA ASN A 168 -4.98 -10.35 -9.11
C ASN A 168 -6.50 -10.11 -8.97
N THR A 169 -6.88 -9.17 -8.10
CA THR A 169 -8.28 -8.95 -7.72
C THR A 169 -8.64 -7.47 -7.78
N ILE A 170 -9.73 -7.14 -8.47
CA ILE A 170 -10.40 -5.83 -8.35
C ILE A 170 -11.51 -5.93 -7.32
N VAL A 171 -11.50 -5.04 -6.33
CA VAL A 171 -12.57 -4.91 -5.34
C VAL A 171 -13.25 -3.57 -5.50
N ILE A 172 -14.58 -3.59 -5.56
CA ILE A 172 -15.41 -2.39 -5.68
C ILE A 172 -16.20 -2.18 -4.39
N SER A 173 -16.31 -0.93 -3.93
CA SER A 173 -17.02 -0.60 -2.71
C SER A 173 -18.51 -0.90 -2.84
N LYS A 174 -19.07 -1.61 -1.86
CA LYS A 174 -20.51 -1.92 -1.80
C LYS A 174 -21.43 -0.68 -1.78
N ILE A 175 -20.88 0.51 -1.52
CA ILE A 175 -21.66 1.76 -1.64
C ILE A 175 -22.15 2.02 -3.07
N LEU A 176 -21.51 1.42 -4.08
CA LEU A 176 -21.89 1.55 -5.48
C LEU A 176 -22.93 0.51 -5.92
N ASP A 177 -23.26 -0.46 -5.07
CA ASP A 177 -24.26 -1.50 -5.30
C ASP A 177 -25.61 -1.08 -4.69
N ASP A 178 -26.21 -0.03 -5.24
CA ASP A 178 -27.48 0.54 -4.79
C ASP A 178 -28.28 1.04 -6.00
N ALA A 179 -29.59 0.80 -6.03
CA ALA A 179 -30.47 1.22 -7.13
C ALA A 179 -30.42 2.73 -7.47
N ARG A 180 -30.06 3.56 -6.48
CA ARG A 180 -29.98 5.02 -6.65
C ARG A 180 -28.63 5.47 -7.24
N VAL A 181 -27.64 4.58 -7.27
CA VAL A 181 -26.33 4.87 -7.85
C VAL A 181 -26.42 4.63 -9.35
N PRO A 182 -26.18 5.65 -10.21
CA PRO A 182 -26.21 5.44 -11.64
C PRO A 182 -25.11 4.46 -12.08
N ARG A 183 -25.45 3.53 -12.98
CA ARG A 183 -24.50 2.55 -13.56
C ARG A 183 -23.22 3.20 -14.09
N LEU A 184 -23.32 4.39 -14.68
CA LEU A 184 -22.18 5.19 -15.16
C LEU A 184 -21.10 5.43 -14.07
N ALA A 185 -21.51 5.65 -12.82
CA ALA A 185 -20.57 5.89 -11.72
C ALA A 185 -19.80 4.61 -11.35
N LEU A 186 -20.49 3.46 -11.36
CA LEU A 186 -19.89 2.14 -11.14
C LEU A 186 -18.94 1.77 -12.29
N GLU A 187 -19.40 1.92 -13.54
CA GLU A 187 -18.59 1.67 -14.74
C GLU A 187 -17.30 2.49 -14.74
N TYR A 188 -17.37 3.77 -14.37
CA TYR A 188 -16.18 4.62 -14.31
C TYR A 188 -15.17 4.13 -13.26
N ILE A 189 -15.62 3.74 -12.05
CA ILE A 189 -14.71 3.21 -11.03
C ILE A 189 -14.13 1.88 -11.48
N LEU A 190 -14.93 0.97 -12.02
CA LEU A 190 -14.42 -0.32 -12.50
C LEU A 190 -13.42 -0.12 -13.66
N PHE A 191 -13.72 0.77 -14.60
CA PHE A 191 -12.80 1.15 -15.67
C PHE A 191 -11.48 1.72 -15.12
N HIS A 192 -11.53 2.59 -14.10
CA HIS A 192 -10.33 3.10 -13.43
C HIS A 192 -9.48 1.96 -12.85
N GLU A 193 -10.12 0.96 -12.23
CA GLU A 193 -9.41 -0.20 -11.70
C GLU A 193 -8.84 -1.10 -12.80
N MET A 194 -9.52 -1.23 -13.94
CA MET A 194 -9.01 -1.94 -15.11
C MET A 194 -7.77 -1.27 -15.70
N LEU A 195 -7.71 0.06 -15.71
CA LEU A 195 -6.52 0.79 -16.18
C LEU A 195 -5.27 0.46 -15.35
N HIS A 196 -5.39 0.08 -14.08
CA HIS A 196 -4.24 -0.36 -13.29
C HIS A 196 -3.66 -1.71 -13.75
N LEU A 197 -4.44 -2.53 -14.45
CA LEU A 197 -3.96 -3.78 -15.07
C LEU A 197 -3.04 -3.48 -16.27
N GLU A 198 -3.39 -2.47 -17.07
CA GLU A 198 -2.64 -2.09 -18.27
C GLU A 198 -1.45 -1.18 -17.95
N PHE A 199 -1.63 -0.25 -17.01
CA PHE A 199 -0.65 0.76 -16.63
C PHE A 199 -0.14 0.51 -15.20
N PRO A 200 0.77 -0.46 -14.99
CA PRO A 200 1.28 -0.76 -13.66
C PRO A 200 2.08 0.40 -13.08
N ALA A 201 2.14 0.44 -11.75
CA ALA A 201 2.83 1.49 -11.01
C ALA A 201 4.30 1.62 -11.42
N GLN A 202 4.74 2.84 -11.74
CA GLN A 202 6.14 3.11 -12.05
C GLN A 202 6.87 3.65 -10.81
N ALA A 203 8.00 3.02 -10.46
CA ALA A 203 8.89 3.51 -9.41
C ALA A 203 10.04 4.34 -10.03
N ARG A 204 10.21 5.58 -9.59
CA ARG A 204 11.35 6.45 -9.93
C ARG A 204 12.04 6.90 -8.64
N GLY A 205 13.06 6.16 -8.24
CA GLY A 205 13.74 6.38 -6.97
C GLY A 205 12.78 6.24 -5.77
N ALA A 206 12.73 7.26 -4.91
CA ALA A 206 11.87 7.27 -3.72
C ALA A 206 10.38 7.54 -4.01
N GLN A 207 10.05 7.91 -5.25
CA GLN A 207 8.68 8.22 -5.66
C GLN A 207 8.08 7.05 -6.42
N ARG A 208 6.81 6.75 -6.13
CA ARG A 208 6.00 5.79 -6.88
C ARG A 208 4.84 6.55 -7.51
N ARG A 209 4.66 6.38 -8.81
CA ARG A 209 3.60 7.01 -9.59
C ARG A 209 2.66 5.93 -10.12
N LEU A 210 1.45 5.88 -9.55
CA LEU A 210 0.37 4.99 -9.99
C LEU A 210 -0.31 5.56 -11.24
N HIS A 211 -0.70 6.84 -11.17
CA HIS A 211 -1.35 7.53 -12.28
C HIS A 211 -0.33 8.34 -13.08
N THR A 212 0.31 7.68 -14.05
CA THR A 212 1.23 8.32 -15.00
C THR A 212 0.49 9.28 -15.95
N SER A 213 1.23 9.96 -16.83
CA SER A 213 0.64 10.78 -17.90
C SER A 213 -0.26 9.92 -18.81
N GLU A 214 0.21 8.72 -19.15
CA GLU A 214 -0.46 7.76 -20.01
C GLU A 214 -1.73 7.26 -19.35
N PHE A 215 -1.67 6.87 -18.07
CA PHE A 215 -2.85 6.50 -17.28
C PHE A 215 -3.92 7.59 -17.32
N ARG A 216 -3.53 8.85 -17.04
CA ARG A 216 -4.48 9.98 -17.02
C ARG A 216 -5.06 10.29 -18.40
N LYS A 217 -4.31 10.04 -19.47
CA LYS A 217 -4.78 10.19 -20.84
C LYS A 217 -5.82 9.11 -21.15
N ALA A 218 -5.52 7.85 -20.81
CA ALA A 218 -6.43 6.72 -20.96
C ALA A 218 -7.71 6.93 -20.13
N GLU A 219 -7.58 7.36 -18.86
CA GLU A 219 -8.73 7.63 -17.98
C GLU A 219 -9.71 8.65 -18.57
N ARG A 220 -9.20 9.69 -19.22
CA ARG A 220 -10.03 10.74 -19.85
C ARG A 220 -10.80 10.27 -21.08
N THR A 221 -10.46 9.11 -21.65
CA THR A 221 -11.18 8.55 -22.79
C THR A 221 -12.53 7.96 -22.41
N PHE A 222 -12.78 7.75 -21.10
CA PHE A 222 -14.05 7.23 -20.61
C PHE A 222 -15.21 8.18 -20.95
N PRO A 223 -16.22 7.73 -21.72
CA PRO A 223 -17.37 8.55 -22.08
C PRO A 223 -18.18 8.91 -20.84
N GLY A 224 -18.45 10.20 -20.65
CA GLY A 224 -19.08 10.70 -19.43
C GLY A 224 -18.13 10.82 -18.24
N HIS A 225 -16.80 10.76 -18.42
CA HIS A 225 -15.79 10.93 -17.35
C HIS A 225 -16.12 12.09 -16.40
N THR A 226 -16.43 13.28 -16.93
CA THR A 226 -16.76 14.46 -16.11
C THR A 226 -18.05 14.25 -15.32
N GLN A 227 -19.08 13.67 -15.94
CA GLN A 227 -20.37 13.39 -15.31
C GLN A 227 -20.24 12.33 -14.21
N ALA A 228 -19.52 11.24 -14.47
CA ALA A 228 -19.25 10.19 -13.50
C ALA A 228 -18.52 10.75 -12.26
N ARG A 229 -17.50 11.58 -12.45
CA ARG A 229 -16.80 12.25 -11.33
C ARG A 229 -17.69 13.16 -10.51
N GLN A 230 -18.62 13.88 -11.15
CA GLN A 230 -19.61 14.69 -10.43
C GLN A 230 -20.59 13.82 -9.63
N MET A 231 -21.08 12.72 -10.21
CA MET A 231 -21.94 11.76 -9.51
C MET A 231 -21.26 11.18 -8.28
N LEU A 232 -20.00 10.75 -8.42
CA LEU A 232 -19.20 10.24 -7.30
C LEU A 232 -18.98 11.30 -6.23
N LYS A 233 -18.69 12.54 -6.61
CA LYS A 233 -18.56 13.64 -5.64
C LYS A 233 -19.84 13.85 -4.84
N ARG A 234 -21.02 13.75 -5.47
CA ARG A 234 -22.31 13.86 -4.77
C ARG A 234 -22.60 12.66 -3.88
N LEU A 235 -22.26 11.45 -4.33
CA LEU A 235 -22.40 10.23 -3.54
C LEU A 235 -21.54 10.27 -2.26
N LEU A 236 -20.36 10.90 -2.35
CA LEU A 236 -19.37 11.02 -1.28
C LEU A 236 -19.48 12.30 -0.44
N ALA A 237 -20.34 13.25 -0.82
CA ALA A 237 -20.73 14.38 0.02
C ALA A 237 -21.56 13.88 1.21
#